data_AF-A0A2T1F8W4-F1
#
_entry.id   AF-A0A2T1F8W4-F1
#
_cell.length_a   1.000
_cell.length_b   1.000
_cell.length_c   1.000
_cell.angle_alpha   90.00
_cell.angle_beta   90.00
_cell.angle_gamma   90.00
#
_symmetry.space_group_name_H-M   'P 1'
#
loop_
_entity.id
_entity.type
_entity.pdbx_description
1 polymer ?
#
loop_
_entity_poly.entity_id
_entity_poly.type
_entity_poly.pdbx_seq_one_letter_code
_entity_poly.pdbx_strand_id
1 'polypeptide(L)' 'MTQNLNFNFANQNLRNRSFKGLDLSGANFSGSDIRGCNFTGAILRGANFQGVRT' A
#
# COMPACT_ATOMS: atom_id res chain seq x y z
N MET A 1 -6.67 -14.81 -15.24
CA MET A 1 -5.22 -14.58 -15.07
C MET A 1 -5.03 -13.26 -14.34
N THR A 2 -5.05 -13.26 -13.00
CA THR A 2 -4.74 -12.07 -12.22
C THR A 2 -3.22 -11.93 -12.15
N GLN A 3 -2.65 -10.97 -12.87
CA GLN A 3 -1.24 -10.63 -12.70
C GLN A 3 -1.05 -10.20 -11.25
N ASN A 4 -0.20 -10.92 -10.51
CA ASN A 4 0.36 -10.43 -9.24
C ASN A 4 1.26 -9.24 -9.57
N LEU A 5 0.67 -8.05 -9.69
CA LEU A 5 1.43 -6.81 -9.70
C LEU A 5 2.03 -6.67 -8.31
N ASN A 6 3.32 -7.00 -8.20
CA ASN A 6 4.10 -6.80 -6.98
C ASN A 6 4.29 -5.28 -6.79
N PHE A 7 3.30 -4.61 -6.19
CA PHE A 7 3.35 -3.17 -5.97
C PHE A 7 4.40 -2.86 -4.90
N ASN A 8 5.55 -2.32 -5.32
CA ASN A 8 6.61 -1.92 -4.41
C ASN A 8 6.54 -0.42 -4.09
N PHE A 9 6.12 -0.12 -2.85
CA PHE A 9 6.08 1.23 -2.26
C PHE A 9 7.09 1.39 -1.11
N ALA A 10 8.05 0.48 -0.97
CA ALA A 10 8.95 0.48 0.17
C ALA A 10 9.74 1.80 0.26
N ASN A 11 9.83 2.35 1.47
CA ASN A 11 10.53 3.58 1.83
C ASN A 11 10.06 4.85 1.08
N GLN A 12 8.88 4.83 0.45
CA GLN A 12 8.36 6.00 -0.27
C GLN A 12 7.60 6.95 0.66
N ASN A 13 7.61 8.24 0.31
CA ASN A 13 6.66 9.21 0.85
C ASN A 13 5.36 9.15 0.04
N LEU A 14 4.32 8.58 0.63
CA LEU A 14 3.01 8.38 0.00
C LEU A 14 1.93 9.30 0.57
N ARG A 15 2.30 10.30 1.37
CA ARG A 15 1.34 11.12 2.12
C ARG A 15 0.21 11.65 1.25
N ASN A 16 -1.00 11.60 1.82
CA ASN A 16 -2.23 12.08 1.18
C ASN A 16 -2.58 11.40 -0.16
N ARG A 17 -1.97 10.25 -0.51
CA ARG A 17 -2.34 9.50 -1.72
C ARG A 17 -3.63 8.72 -1.52
N SER A 18 -4.40 8.60 -2.61
CA SER A 18 -5.57 7.72 -2.63
C SER A 18 -5.20 6.36 -3.21
N PHE A 19 -5.45 5.31 -2.43
CA PHE A 19 -5.40 3.91 -2.84
C PHE A 19 -6.80 3.28 -2.81
N LYS A 20 -7.85 4.13 -2.84
CA LYS A 20 -9.25 3.72 -2.70
C LYS A 20 -9.64 2.70 -3.75
N GLY A 21 -10.18 1.56 -3.31
CA GLY A 21 -10.71 0.51 -4.19
C GLY A 21 -9.67 -0.32 -4.95
N LEU A 22 -8.37 -0.12 -4.72
CA LEU A 22 -7.32 -0.86 -5.43
C LEU A 22 -7.13 -2.27 -4.84
N ASP A 23 -6.89 -3.26 -5.71
CA ASP A 23 -6.31 -4.52 -5.28
C ASP A 23 -4.79 -4.35 -5.13
N LEU A 24 -4.35 -4.29 -3.88
CA LEU A 24 -2.97 -4.15 -3.45
C LEU A 24 -2.53 -5.42 -2.70
N SER A 25 -3.11 -6.57 -3.03
CA SER A 25 -2.70 -7.85 -2.47
C SER A 25 -1.21 -8.08 -2.72
N GLY A 26 -0.46 -8.37 -1.65
CA GLY A 26 0.99 -8.55 -1.71
C GLY A 26 1.81 -7.26 -1.88
N ALA A 27 1.20 -6.08 -1.84
CA ALA A 27 1.94 -4.81 -1.97
C ALA A 27 2.93 -4.62 -0.82
N ASN A 28 4.11 -4.09 -1.12
CA ASN A 28 5.13 -3.78 -0.12
C ASN A 28 5.12 -2.29 0.24
N PHE A 29 4.61 -1.95 1.43
CA PHE A 29 4.63 -0.60 1.99
C PHE A 29 5.74 -0.41 3.04
N SER A 30 6.69 -1.35 3.18
CA SER A 30 7.64 -1.32 4.29
C SER A 30 8.44 -0.02 4.36
N GLY A 31 8.54 0.58 5.55
CA GLY A 31 9.25 1.85 5.78
C GLY A 31 8.63 3.10 5.15
N SER A 32 7.50 2.99 4.46
CA SER A 32 6.85 4.13 3.80
C SER A 32 6.19 5.12 4.78
N ASP A 33 5.90 6.33 4.32
CA ASP A 33 5.08 7.31 5.03
C ASP A 33 3.70 7.38 4.38
N ILE A 34 2.69 6.77 5.02
CA ILE A 34 1.31 6.69 4.52
C ILE A 34 0.35 7.64 5.25
N ARG A 35 0.87 8.62 5.99
CA ARG A 35 0.04 9.61 6.69
C ARG A 35 -0.94 10.29 5.74
N GLY A 36 -2.22 10.23 6.07
CA GLY A 36 -3.30 10.81 5.26
C GLY A 36 -3.67 10.01 4.01
N CYS A 37 -3.10 8.81 3.80
CA CYS A 37 -3.51 7.96 2.69
C CYS A 37 -4.95 7.45 2.85
N ASN A 38 -5.68 7.36 1.73
CA ASN A 38 -7.01 6.76 1.71
C ASN A 38 -6.96 5.32 1.18
N PHE A 39 -7.16 4.34 2.07
CA PHE A 39 -7.25 2.91 1.73
C PHE A 39 -8.70 2.37 1.72
N THR A 40 -9.71 3.25 1.68
CA THR A 40 -11.13 2.82 1.74
C THR A 40 -11.42 1.83 0.61
N GLY A 41 -11.88 0.62 0.96
CA GLY A 41 -12.20 -0.43 0.00
C GLY A 41 -11.00 -1.04 -0.73
N ALA A 42 -9.76 -0.75 -0.32
CA ALA A 42 -8.58 -1.41 -0.88
C ALA A 42 -8.48 -2.87 -0.39
N ILE A 43 -8.05 -3.79 -1.25
CA ILE A 43 -7.71 -5.16 -0.86
C ILE A 43 -6.23 -5.19 -0.49
N LEU A 44 -5.93 -5.45 0.79
CA LEU A 44 -4.56 -5.40 1.35
C LEU A 44 -4.06 -6.78 1.79
N ARG A 45 -4.62 -7.87 1.23
CA ARG A 45 -4.29 -9.23 1.68
C ARG A 45 -2.81 -9.53 1.42
N GLY A 46 -2.07 -9.82 2.48
CA GLY A 46 -0.63 -10.10 2.41
C GLY A 46 0.25 -8.89 2.10
N ALA A 47 -0.28 -7.66 2.17
CA ALA A 47 0.53 -6.46 2.05
C ALA A 47 1.48 -6.30 3.24
N ASN A 48 2.72 -5.86 2.99
CA ASN A 48 3.72 -5.65 4.02
C ASN A 48 3.67 -4.20 4.53
N PHE A 49 3.28 -4.03 5.80
CA PHE A 49 3.22 -2.73 6.49
C PHE A 49 4.29 -2.58 7.59
N GLN A 50 5.38 -3.35 7.52
CA GLN A 50 6.44 -3.25 8.52
C GLN A 50 7.10 -1.86 8.51
N GLY A 51 7.16 -1.21 9.66
CA GLY A 51 7.87 0.07 9.84
C GLY A 51 7.23 1.27 9.13
N VAL A 52 5.96 1.15 8.71
CA VAL A 52 5.26 2.26 8.07
C VAL A 52 5.00 3.38 9.08
N ARG A 53 5.11 4.63 8.65
CA ARG A 53 4.65 5.80 9.40
C ARG A 53 3.20 6.09 9.03
N THR A 54 2.31 6.06 10.03
CA THR A 54 0.85 6.27 9.88
C THR A 54 0.41 7.61 10.42
#